data_AF-A0AAD5YKL1-F1
#
_entry.id   AF-A0AAD5YKL1-F1
#
_cell.length_a   1.000
_cell.length_b   1.000
_cell.length_c   1.000
_cell.angle_alpha   90.00
_cell.angle_beta   90.00
_cell.angle_gamma   90.00
#
_symmetry.space_group_name_H-M   'P 1'
#
loop_
_entity.id
_entity.type
_entity.pdbx_description
1 polymer ?
#
loop_
_entity_poly.entity_id
_entity_poly.type
_entity_poly.pdbx_seq_one_letter_code
_entity_poly.pdbx_strand_id
1 'polypeptide(L)'
;MPSSVEQLASTVAPIVLQGGSMQPAPIAEPAVHAHDVVATVAPLPTVNVDVGVLEEDAQRGVTVLMYPPGEVTPPGLMNLPTAAPIPAGNTGTAVAVGPTVAPFTMQPPPPAVNPVEILRIARRPKVDIDVGLRSYFTVPLAQRLRAMSTLAQPGFAMFAIGELPEVLSWGHQSGGADDKSEYICVAGKPVKVLIVAEVVFMWFLDSAGLPQKQSGLRFRPLLTADEDRAVEIESTFSRPHAVHLLAADGEGGIWSSKWLAPMRTPAHEIRPFNAVYDARTSFTAKANMPALDVATIMPNDIVLIEALIHHYPTRAEGDKGKSFRARGNHWTSWRAHFELRALSLVMKAPPMQLVEEVEEGEIII
;
A
#
# COMPACT_ATOMS: atom_id res chain seq x y z
N MET A 1 16.69 -42.11 48.19
CA MET A 1 17.58 -41.16 47.52
C MET A 1 16.78 -39.89 47.23
N PRO A 2 16.65 -38.94 48.17
CA PRO A 2 16.02 -37.66 47.87
C PRO A 2 17.09 -36.64 47.44
N SER A 3 16.90 -36.02 46.29
CA SER A 3 17.73 -34.93 45.78
C SER A 3 17.25 -33.60 46.35
N SER A 4 18.19 -32.87 46.94
CA SER A 4 18.07 -31.58 47.60
C SER A 4 17.52 -30.46 46.70
N VAL A 5 16.62 -29.65 47.26
CA VAL A 5 16.20 -28.35 46.73
C VAL A 5 16.94 -27.28 47.51
N GLU A 6 17.85 -26.55 46.85
CA GLU A 6 18.51 -25.38 47.41
C GLU A 6 17.57 -24.16 47.34
N GLN A 7 17.28 -23.58 48.50
CA GLN A 7 16.66 -22.26 48.65
C GLN A 7 17.76 -21.20 48.74
N LEU A 8 17.78 -20.25 47.81
CA LEU A 8 18.57 -19.02 47.94
C LEU A 8 17.66 -17.89 48.43
N ALA A 9 17.88 -17.48 49.68
CA ALA A 9 17.31 -16.27 50.26
C ALA A 9 18.12 -15.06 49.81
N SER A 10 17.47 -14.06 49.22
CA SER A 10 18.05 -12.75 48.92
C SER A 10 17.53 -11.74 49.94
N THR A 11 18.45 -11.21 50.75
CA THR A 11 18.21 -10.19 51.77
C THR A 11 18.35 -8.81 51.13
N VAL A 12 17.28 -8.00 51.16
CA VAL A 12 17.33 -6.58 50.78
C VAL A 12 17.11 -5.74 52.02
N ALA A 13 18.07 -4.85 52.30
CA ALA A 13 18.02 -3.90 53.41
C ALA A 13 17.14 -2.68 53.08
N PRO A 14 16.47 -2.05 54.06
CA PRO A 14 15.63 -0.89 53.82
C PRO A 14 16.44 0.40 53.70
N ILE A 15 16.14 1.19 52.67
CA ILE A 15 16.66 2.55 52.47
C ILE A 15 15.75 3.54 53.21
N VAL A 16 16.35 4.32 54.10
CA VAL A 16 15.74 5.43 54.83
C VAL A 16 15.81 6.68 53.95
N LEU A 17 14.65 7.26 53.60
CA LEU A 17 14.56 8.56 52.93
C LEU A 17 14.19 9.65 53.96
N GLN A 18 15.12 10.57 54.19
CA GLN A 18 14.90 11.80 54.95
C GLN A 18 14.16 12.83 54.10
N GLY A 19 13.05 13.35 54.63
CA GLY A 19 12.25 14.41 54.03
C GLY A 19 12.93 15.78 54.11
N GLY A 20 13.03 16.44 52.95
CA GLY A 20 13.39 17.85 52.83
C GLY A 20 12.18 18.67 52.39
N SER A 21 11.63 19.45 53.31
CA SER A 21 10.59 20.45 53.08
C SER A 21 11.19 21.66 52.37
N MET A 22 10.75 21.99 51.15
CA MET A 22 10.97 23.29 50.53
C MET A 22 9.67 24.07 50.38
N GLN A 23 9.63 25.25 51.01
CA GLN A 23 8.60 26.27 50.80
C GLN A 23 8.72 26.89 49.40
N PRO A 24 7.61 27.25 48.75
CA PRO A 24 7.66 28.04 47.53
C PRO A 24 7.86 29.54 47.83
N ALA A 25 8.79 30.15 47.09
CA ALA A 25 9.01 31.59 47.05
C ALA A 25 7.95 32.30 46.17
N PRO A 26 7.63 33.59 46.43
CA PRO A 26 6.58 34.31 45.74
C PRO A 26 6.96 34.66 44.30
N ILE A 27 5.99 34.47 43.39
CA ILE A 27 6.07 34.84 41.97
C ILE A 27 5.89 36.36 41.86
N ALA A 28 6.89 37.03 41.31
CA ALA A 28 6.81 38.42 40.88
C ALA A 28 6.37 38.49 39.41
N GLU A 29 5.34 39.29 39.13
CA GLU A 29 4.91 39.67 37.77
C GLU A 29 6.00 40.50 37.07
N PRO A 30 6.28 40.26 35.78
CA PRO A 30 6.95 41.26 34.96
C PRO A 30 5.97 42.03 34.08
N ALA A 31 6.20 43.34 34.10
CA ALA A 31 5.49 44.38 33.41
C ALA A 31 5.56 44.27 31.87
N VAL A 32 4.48 44.76 31.27
CA VAL A 32 4.23 44.93 29.85
C VAL A 32 5.17 45.97 29.25
N HIS A 33 5.97 45.60 28.24
CA HIS A 33 6.57 46.54 27.29
C HIS A 33 6.32 46.08 25.86
N ALA A 34 5.46 46.83 25.17
CA ALA A 34 5.19 46.72 23.75
C ALA A 34 6.35 47.33 22.96
N HIS A 35 6.99 46.53 22.11
CA HIS A 35 7.81 47.02 21.01
C HIS A 35 7.21 46.51 19.71
N ASP A 36 6.60 47.43 18.97
CA ASP A 36 6.29 47.27 17.55
C ASP A 36 7.61 47.13 16.78
N VAL A 37 7.86 45.92 16.27
CA VAL A 37 8.92 45.66 15.30
C VAL A 37 8.24 45.26 13.99
N VAL A 38 8.17 46.22 13.06
CA VAL A 38 7.79 45.97 11.67
C VAL A 38 8.94 45.20 11.01
N ALA A 39 8.83 43.88 10.98
CA ALA A 39 9.75 43.02 10.24
C ALA A 39 9.31 42.95 8.77
N THR A 40 10.10 43.56 7.89
CA THR A 40 9.99 43.37 6.44
C THR A 40 10.39 41.93 6.10
N VAL A 41 9.41 41.10 5.79
CA VAL A 41 9.61 39.71 5.37
C VAL A 41 10.21 39.70 3.95
N ALA A 42 11.47 39.28 3.84
CA ALA A 42 12.09 39.01 2.54
C ALA A 42 11.38 37.82 1.88
N PRO A 43 11.17 37.85 0.54
CA PRO A 43 10.53 36.76 -0.17
C PRO A 43 11.37 35.47 -0.07
N LEU A 44 10.69 34.37 0.26
CA LEU A 44 11.28 33.03 0.34
C LEU A 44 11.88 32.62 -1.02
N PRO A 45 13.04 31.92 -1.02
CA PRO A 45 13.62 31.40 -2.25
C PRO A 45 12.69 30.35 -2.87
N THR A 46 12.44 30.49 -4.16
CA THR A 46 11.70 29.53 -4.97
C THR A 46 12.51 28.24 -5.05
N VAL A 47 12.04 27.17 -4.42
CA VAL A 47 12.66 25.84 -4.53
C VAL A 47 12.28 25.28 -5.90
N ASN A 48 13.22 25.35 -6.85
CA ASN A 48 13.11 24.61 -8.11
C ASN A 48 13.28 23.12 -7.79
N VAL A 49 12.18 22.37 -7.87
CA VAL A 49 12.22 20.92 -7.91
C VAL A 49 12.68 20.54 -9.31
N ASP A 50 13.93 20.10 -9.42
CA ASP A 50 14.48 19.58 -10.67
C ASP A 50 13.81 18.23 -10.98
N VAL A 51 12.83 18.26 -11.88
CA VAL A 51 12.13 17.06 -12.34
C VAL A 51 13.00 16.41 -13.42
N GLY A 52 14.02 15.69 -12.97
CA GLY A 52 14.79 14.81 -13.84
C GLY A 52 13.85 13.84 -14.56
N VAL A 53 13.98 13.79 -15.89
CA VAL A 53 13.27 12.84 -16.76
C VAL A 53 13.58 11.42 -16.27
N LEU A 54 12.57 10.74 -15.73
CA LEU A 54 12.67 9.35 -15.33
C LEU A 54 12.60 8.48 -16.58
N GLU A 55 13.75 8.00 -17.06
CA GLU A 55 13.80 6.89 -18.02
C GLU A 55 13.38 5.58 -17.32
N GLU A 56 12.53 4.84 -18.02
CA GLU A 56 11.94 3.59 -17.58
C GLU A 56 12.93 2.45 -17.85
N ASP A 57 13.71 2.07 -16.84
CA ASP A 57 14.58 0.89 -16.95
C ASP A 57 13.72 -0.39 -16.97
N ALA A 58 13.68 -0.99 -18.16
CA ALA A 58 13.15 -2.30 -18.41
C ALA A 58 13.82 -3.33 -17.49
N GLN A 59 13.03 -4.00 -16.66
CA GLN A 59 13.42 -5.21 -15.95
C GLN A 59 13.76 -6.31 -16.97
N ARG A 60 15.01 -6.35 -17.43
CA ARG A 60 15.59 -7.49 -18.14
C ARG A 60 15.94 -8.58 -17.13
N GLY A 61 15.28 -9.72 -17.30
CA GLY A 61 15.62 -10.96 -16.61
C GLY A 61 17.06 -11.37 -16.91
N VAL A 62 17.83 -11.59 -15.85
CA VAL A 62 19.09 -12.33 -15.92
C VAL A 62 18.79 -13.74 -15.42
N THR A 63 18.59 -14.65 -16.36
CA THR A 63 18.67 -16.09 -16.12
C THR A 63 20.14 -16.47 -16.15
N VAL A 64 20.78 -16.64 -14.99
CA VAL A 64 22.09 -17.30 -14.94
C VAL A 64 21.85 -18.80 -14.89
N LEU A 65 22.04 -19.44 -16.05
CA LEU A 65 22.27 -20.87 -16.17
C LEU A 65 23.68 -21.17 -15.66
N MET A 66 23.79 -21.85 -14.52
CA MET A 66 25.02 -22.56 -14.14
C MET A 66 24.67 -23.84 -13.39
N TYR A 67 24.95 -24.98 -14.02
CA TYR A 67 25.34 -26.26 -13.42
C TYR A 67 25.74 -27.21 -14.57
N PRO A 68 26.53 -28.30 -14.36
CA PRO A 68 27.42 -28.64 -13.24
C PRO A 68 28.79 -29.20 -13.77
N PRO A 69 29.64 -29.86 -12.94
CA PRO A 69 29.48 -31.32 -12.84
C PRO A 69 29.76 -31.87 -11.42
N GLY A 70 28.94 -32.84 -11.01
CA GLY A 70 29.10 -33.60 -9.78
C GLY A 70 28.35 -34.92 -9.90
N GLU A 71 29.09 -35.93 -10.33
CA GLU A 71 28.72 -37.31 -10.58
C GLU A 71 28.23 -38.02 -9.30
N VAL A 72 27.00 -38.52 -9.29
CA VAL A 72 26.61 -39.71 -8.50
C VAL A 72 25.50 -40.46 -9.25
N THR A 73 25.76 -41.73 -9.55
CA THR A 73 24.86 -42.67 -10.26
C THR A 73 23.73 -43.19 -9.34
N PRO A 74 22.60 -43.67 -9.90
CA PRO A 74 21.34 -43.89 -9.19
C PRO A 74 21.07 -45.37 -8.83
N PRO A 75 20.02 -45.64 -8.04
CA PRO A 75 19.15 -46.76 -8.40
C PRO A 75 17.66 -46.40 -8.28
N GLY A 76 16.85 -46.93 -9.20
CA GLY A 76 15.39 -47.00 -8.99
C GLY A 76 14.55 -46.77 -10.24
N LEU A 77 14.55 -47.76 -11.13
CA LEU A 77 13.56 -47.90 -12.20
C LEU A 77 12.14 -47.98 -11.61
N MET A 78 11.28 -47.02 -11.94
CA MET A 78 9.84 -47.19 -11.87
C MET A 78 9.20 -46.86 -13.22
N ASN A 79 8.38 -47.81 -13.65
CA ASN A 79 7.77 -47.95 -14.95
C ASN A 79 6.74 -46.84 -15.24
N LEU A 80 6.83 -46.24 -16.43
CA LEU A 80 5.77 -45.46 -17.05
C LEU A 80 4.85 -46.40 -17.84
N PRO A 81 3.51 -46.32 -17.68
CA PRO A 81 2.60 -47.08 -18.51
C PRO A 81 2.48 -46.49 -19.93
N THR A 82 2.64 -47.40 -20.87
CA THR A 82 2.45 -47.31 -22.33
C THR A 82 1.12 -46.66 -22.70
N ALA A 83 1.18 -45.67 -23.60
CA ALA A 83 0.03 -45.02 -24.23
C ALA A 83 -0.72 -46.01 -25.15
N ALA A 84 -2.04 -46.04 -25.01
CA ALA A 84 -2.95 -46.78 -25.88
C ALA A 84 -3.15 -46.07 -27.25
N PRO A 85 -3.40 -46.82 -28.33
CA PRO A 85 -3.55 -46.28 -29.67
C PRO A 85 -4.91 -45.58 -29.89
N ILE A 86 -4.87 -44.47 -30.62
CA ILE A 86 -6.03 -43.70 -31.09
C ILE A 86 -6.66 -44.44 -32.28
N PRO A 87 -7.97 -44.76 -32.25
CA PRO A 87 -8.64 -45.30 -33.43
C PRO A 87 -8.97 -44.20 -34.44
N ALA A 88 -8.59 -44.48 -35.69
CA ALA A 88 -9.02 -43.75 -36.89
C ALA A 88 -10.48 -44.08 -37.23
N GLY A 89 -11.23 -43.07 -37.69
CA GLY A 89 -12.49 -43.28 -38.40
C GLY A 89 -13.54 -42.20 -38.14
N ASN A 90 -13.70 -41.26 -39.08
CA ASN A 90 -14.86 -41.25 -39.97
C ASN A 90 -14.88 -39.98 -40.85
N THR A 91 -14.72 -40.23 -42.15
CA THR A 91 -15.11 -39.34 -43.25
C THR A 91 -16.64 -39.29 -43.33
N GLY A 92 -17.21 -38.14 -42.97
CA GLY A 92 -18.63 -37.82 -43.17
C GLY A 92 -18.74 -36.51 -43.95
N THR A 93 -18.98 -36.63 -45.25
CA THR A 93 -19.29 -35.53 -46.18
C THR A 93 -20.69 -35.01 -45.88
N ALA A 94 -20.80 -33.78 -45.36
CA ALA A 94 -22.06 -33.05 -45.27
C ALA A 94 -21.88 -31.66 -45.90
N VAL A 95 -22.50 -31.49 -47.06
CA VAL A 95 -22.64 -30.20 -47.75
C VAL A 95 -23.64 -29.36 -46.95
N ALA A 96 -23.14 -28.37 -46.20
CA ALA A 96 -23.97 -27.39 -45.52
C ALA A 96 -23.93 -26.06 -46.29
N VAL A 97 -25.11 -25.58 -46.65
CA VAL A 97 -25.40 -24.31 -47.32
C VAL A 97 -24.89 -23.17 -46.44
N GLY A 98 -23.97 -22.35 -46.97
CA GLY A 98 -23.37 -21.24 -46.24
C GLY A 98 -24.38 -20.12 -45.93
N PRO A 99 -24.34 -19.53 -44.72
CA PRO A 99 -25.09 -18.31 -44.44
C PRO A 99 -24.47 -17.14 -45.20
N THR A 100 -25.30 -16.38 -45.90
CA THR A 100 -24.96 -15.09 -46.50
C THR A 100 -24.42 -14.15 -45.42
N VAL A 101 -23.10 -13.94 -45.42
CA VAL A 101 -22.40 -13.00 -44.56
C VAL A 101 -22.78 -11.59 -45.00
N ALA A 102 -23.54 -10.88 -44.18
CA ALA A 102 -23.79 -9.45 -44.39
C ALA A 102 -22.45 -8.70 -44.38
N PRO A 103 -22.23 -7.71 -45.28
CA PRO A 103 -21.00 -6.95 -45.31
C PRO A 103 -20.78 -6.27 -43.96
N PHE A 104 -19.62 -6.54 -43.37
CA PHE A 104 -19.17 -5.92 -42.13
C PHE A 104 -18.93 -4.43 -42.42
N THR A 105 -19.90 -3.58 -42.08
CA THR A 105 -19.71 -2.13 -42.14
C THR A 105 -18.72 -1.76 -41.06
N MET A 106 -17.48 -1.45 -41.44
CA MET A 106 -16.47 -0.91 -40.51
C MET A 106 -17.03 0.38 -39.92
N GLN A 107 -17.40 0.33 -38.64
CA GLN A 107 -17.73 1.52 -37.89
C GLN A 107 -16.48 2.40 -37.85
N PRO A 108 -16.55 3.68 -38.28
CA PRO A 108 -15.38 4.54 -38.29
C PRO A 108 -14.79 4.60 -36.87
N PRO A 109 -13.46 4.68 -36.74
CA PRO A 109 -12.82 4.79 -35.44
C PRO A 109 -13.44 5.97 -34.68
N PRO A 110 -13.72 5.81 -33.37
CA PRO A 110 -14.26 6.90 -32.57
C PRO A 110 -13.37 8.14 -32.75
N PRO A 111 -13.95 9.35 -32.83
CA PRO A 111 -13.18 10.57 -33.00
C PRO A 111 -12.12 10.65 -31.90
N ALA A 112 -10.88 10.99 -32.29
CA ALA A 112 -9.78 11.16 -31.36
C ALA A 112 -10.18 12.21 -30.32
N VAL A 113 -10.45 11.77 -29.08
CA VAL A 113 -10.82 12.67 -28.00
C VAL A 113 -9.58 13.49 -27.67
N ASN A 114 -9.72 14.82 -27.74
CA ASN A 114 -8.64 15.75 -27.49
C ASN A 114 -8.14 15.54 -26.05
N PRO A 115 -6.88 15.08 -25.82
CA PRO A 115 -6.42 14.67 -24.49
C PRO A 115 -6.40 15.81 -23.47
N VAL A 116 -6.50 17.06 -23.92
CA VAL A 116 -6.50 18.26 -23.09
C VAL A 116 -7.87 18.54 -22.46
N GLU A 117 -8.97 18.03 -23.02
CA GLU A 117 -10.33 18.37 -22.57
C GLU A 117 -10.89 17.43 -21.48
N ILE A 118 -10.24 16.30 -21.22
CA ILE A 118 -10.75 15.25 -20.30
C ILE A 118 -10.40 15.53 -18.81
N LEU A 119 -9.50 16.46 -18.50
CA LEU A 119 -9.04 16.71 -17.13
C LEU A 119 -9.70 17.96 -16.51
N ARG A 120 -11.03 18.02 -16.51
CA ARG A 120 -11.72 18.90 -15.56
C ARG A 120 -11.68 18.24 -14.18
N ILE A 121 -10.55 18.40 -13.49
CA ILE A 121 -10.41 18.03 -12.08
C ILE A 121 -11.28 19.02 -11.31
N ALA A 122 -12.45 18.61 -10.81
CA ALA A 122 -13.17 19.43 -9.85
C ALA A 122 -12.27 19.58 -8.62
N ARG A 123 -11.69 20.77 -8.46
CA ARG A 123 -10.77 21.04 -7.36
C ARG A 123 -11.58 20.97 -6.07
N ARG A 124 -11.35 19.92 -5.28
CA ARG A 124 -11.80 19.88 -3.89
C ARG A 124 -11.14 21.04 -3.13
N PRO A 125 -11.81 21.61 -2.12
CA PRO A 125 -11.18 22.60 -1.26
C PRO A 125 -9.89 22.00 -0.70
N LYS A 126 -8.78 22.72 -0.85
CA LYS A 126 -7.49 22.28 -0.34
C LYS A 126 -7.56 22.29 1.18
N VAL A 127 -7.75 21.11 1.76
CA VAL A 127 -7.63 20.91 3.20
C VAL A 127 -6.14 20.89 3.52
N ASP A 128 -5.75 21.70 4.48
CA ASP A 128 -4.36 21.80 4.88
C ASP A 128 -4.00 20.73 5.91
N ILE A 129 -2.76 20.24 5.88
CA ILE A 129 -2.21 19.40 6.95
C ILE A 129 -1.90 20.33 8.11
N ASP A 130 -2.77 20.30 9.12
CA ASP A 130 -2.61 21.10 10.32
C ASP A 130 -1.38 20.63 11.12
N VAL A 131 -0.48 21.57 11.43
CA VAL A 131 0.67 21.34 12.31
C VAL A 131 0.18 20.96 13.72
N GLY A 132 -1.00 21.43 14.12
CA GLY A 132 -1.67 21.05 15.37
C GLY A 132 -2.22 19.62 15.39
N LEU A 133 -2.28 18.92 14.26
CA LEU A 133 -2.79 17.54 14.20
C LEU A 133 -1.95 16.59 15.06
N ARG A 134 -0.65 16.84 15.14
CA ARG A 134 0.33 16.06 15.92
C ARG A 134 1.36 17.02 16.52
N SER A 135 1.61 16.91 17.82
CA SER A 135 2.55 17.79 18.55
C SER A 135 3.99 17.76 18.02
N TYR A 136 4.38 16.68 17.34
CA TYR A 136 5.71 16.48 16.77
C TYR A 136 5.81 16.90 15.29
N PHE A 137 4.74 17.40 14.68
CA PHE A 137 4.82 17.96 13.32
C PHE A 137 5.53 19.31 13.37
N THR A 138 6.59 19.44 12.57
CA THR A 138 7.27 20.72 12.35
C THR A 138 6.69 21.39 11.11
N VAL A 139 6.78 22.73 11.03
CA VAL A 139 6.34 23.48 9.83
C VAL A 139 7.02 22.96 8.55
N PRO A 140 8.34 22.71 8.50
CA PRO A 140 8.98 22.15 7.32
C PRO A 140 8.47 20.76 6.94
N LEU A 141 8.17 19.90 7.92
CA LEU A 141 7.58 18.59 7.67
C LEU A 141 6.18 18.72 7.08
N ALA A 142 5.31 19.55 7.66
CA ALA A 142 3.95 19.76 7.18
C ALA A 142 3.93 20.28 5.73
N GLN A 143 4.83 21.20 5.39
CA GLN A 143 5.02 21.67 4.00
C GLN A 143 5.40 20.54 3.05
N ARG A 144 6.32 19.66 3.46
CA ARG A 144 6.72 18.49 2.66
C ARG A 144 5.58 17.50 2.48
N LEU A 145 4.86 17.17 3.55
CA LEU A 145 3.69 16.28 3.50
C LEU A 145 2.61 16.86 2.58
N ARG A 146 2.35 18.18 2.66
CA ARG A 146 1.40 18.87 1.77
C ARG A 146 1.82 18.75 0.32
N ALA A 147 3.10 18.98 0.02
CA ALA A 147 3.61 18.84 -1.35
C ALA A 147 3.38 17.42 -1.91
N MET A 148 3.56 16.39 -1.08
CA MET A 148 3.27 14.99 -1.45
C MET A 148 1.76 14.74 -1.66
N SER A 149 0.90 15.25 -0.76
CA SER A 149 -0.56 15.11 -0.85
C SER A 149 -1.20 15.88 -2.00
N THR A 150 -0.49 16.83 -2.61
CA THR A 150 -0.96 17.59 -3.78
C THR A 150 -0.24 17.22 -5.08
N LEU A 151 0.55 16.14 -5.08
CA LEU A 151 1.33 15.75 -6.26
C LEU A 151 0.40 15.24 -7.37
N ALA A 152 0.48 15.84 -8.56
CA ALA A 152 -0.22 15.36 -9.75
C ALA A 152 0.73 15.38 -10.95
N GLN A 153 0.94 14.22 -11.57
CA GLN A 153 1.78 14.04 -12.75
C GLN A 153 1.02 13.28 -13.83
N PRO A 154 0.16 13.96 -14.62
CA PRO A 154 -0.69 13.31 -15.62
C PRO A 154 0.08 12.52 -16.68
N GLY A 155 1.28 12.97 -17.07
CA GLY A 155 2.12 12.27 -18.04
C GLY A 155 2.48 10.84 -17.61
N PHE A 156 2.64 10.62 -16.31
CA PHE A 156 2.99 9.34 -15.69
C PHE A 156 1.78 8.62 -15.08
N ALA A 157 0.56 9.13 -15.28
CA ALA A 157 -0.65 8.63 -14.64
C ALA A 157 -0.49 8.47 -13.11
N MET A 158 0.25 9.39 -12.48
CA MET A 158 0.57 9.34 -11.04
C MET A 158 -0.05 10.54 -10.33
N PHE A 159 -0.84 10.26 -9.30
CA PHE A 159 -1.60 11.30 -8.59
C PHE A 159 -1.64 10.98 -7.10
N ALA A 160 -1.56 12.01 -6.26
CA ALA A 160 -2.06 11.93 -4.91
C ALA A 160 -3.56 11.61 -4.93
N ILE A 161 -4.04 10.87 -3.93
CA ILE A 161 -5.40 10.33 -3.96
C ILE A 161 -6.48 11.41 -4.08
N GLY A 162 -6.32 12.55 -3.39
CA GLY A 162 -7.20 13.71 -3.50
C GLY A 162 -7.13 14.44 -4.86
N GLU A 163 -6.07 14.21 -5.64
CA GLU A 163 -5.82 14.82 -6.96
C GLU A 163 -6.16 13.88 -8.12
N LEU A 164 -6.78 12.73 -7.83
CA LEU A 164 -7.22 11.80 -8.86
C LEU A 164 -8.28 12.45 -9.77
N PRO A 165 -8.20 12.26 -11.10
CA PRO A 165 -9.21 12.78 -12.01
C PRO A 165 -10.55 12.10 -11.77
N GLU A 166 -11.64 12.75 -12.17
CA GLU A 166 -12.98 12.17 -12.07
C GLU A 166 -13.21 11.06 -13.10
N VAL A 167 -12.57 11.19 -14.26
CA VAL A 167 -12.69 10.24 -15.37
C VAL A 167 -11.73 9.09 -15.15
N LEU A 168 -12.15 8.14 -14.32
CA LEU A 168 -11.49 6.87 -14.06
C LEU A 168 -12.32 5.72 -14.64
N SER A 169 -11.64 4.72 -15.18
CA SER A 169 -12.29 3.55 -15.76
C SER A 169 -11.41 2.32 -15.59
N TRP A 170 -12.00 1.13 -15.55
CA TRP A 170 -11.23 -0.10 -15.67
C TRP A 170 -10.48 -0.12 -17.00
N GLY A 171 -9.26 -0.68 -16.98
CA GLY A 171 -8.46 -0.80 -18.18
C GLY A 171 -9.13 -1.69 -19.22
N HIS A 172 -8.66 -1.57 -20.46
CA HIS A 172 -9.18 -2.41 -21.54
C HIS A 172 -8.57 -3.81 -21.43
N GLN A 173 -9.41 -4.82 -21.64
CA GLN A 173 -8.93 -6.19 -21.80
C GLN A 173 -8.15 -6.28 -23.12
N SER A 174 -6.85 -6.50 -23.01
CA SER A 174 -5.99 -6.86 -24.13
C SER A 174 -5.46 -8.27 -23.89
N GLY A 175 -5.16 -9.00 -24.97
CA GLY A 175 -4.62 -10.34 -24.83
C GLY A 175 -3.17 -10.30 -24.34
N GLY A 176 -2.81 -11.19 -23.41
CA GLY A 176 -1.42 -11.43 -23.03
C GLY A 176 -0.90 -10.50 -21.92
N ALA A 177 0.37 -10.08 -22.04
CA ALA A 177 1.07 -9.33 -21.00
C ALA A 177 0.61 -7.87 -20.86
N ASP A 178 -0.07 -7.33 -21.88
CA ASP A 178 -0.55 -5.96 -21.89
C ASP A 178 -1.93 -5.79 -21.24
N ASP A 179 -2.51 -6.88 -20.70
CA ASP A 179 -3.85 -6.88 -20.10
C ASP A 179 -3.88 -5.95 -18.88
N LYS A 180 -4.70 -4.90 -19.00
CA LYS A 180 -4.90 -3.90 -17.95
C LYS A 180 -6.32 -3.95 -17.40
N SER A 181 -7.11 -4.94 -17.78
CA SER A 181 -8.50 -5.07 -17.35
C SER A 181 -8.66 -5.09 -15.83
N GLU A 182 -7.63 -5.56 -15.12
CA GLU A 182 -7.65 -5.63 -13.65
C GLU A 182 -7.39 -4.29 -12.96
N TYR A 183 -6.97 -3.24 -13.66
CA TYR A 183 -6.50 -1.99 -13.06
C TYR A 183 -7.37 -0.79 -13.43
N ILE A 184 -7.57 0.13 -12.49
CA ILE A 184 -8.14 1.45 -12.80
C ILE A 184 -7.13 2.24 -13.62
N CYS A 185 -7.63 2.83 -14.70
CA CYS A 185 -6.87 3.59 -15.67
C CYS A 185 -7.42 5.01 -15.85
N VAL A 186 -6.52 5.91 -16.21
CA VAL A 186 -6.80 7.23 -16.79
C VAL A 186 -6.22 7.24 -18.20
N ALA A 187 -7.02 7.60 -19.21
CA ALA A 187 -6.59 7.59 -20.61
C ALA A 187 -5.89 6.27 -21.02
N GLY A 188 -6.40 5.11 -20.54
CA GLY A 188 -5.86 3.78 -20.86
C GLY A 188 -4.56 3.39 -20.13
N LYS A 189 -4.04 4.23 -19.23
CA LYS A 189 -2.85 3.94 -18.41
C LYS A 189 -3.26 3.62 -16.98
N PRO A 190 -2.76 2.52 -16.36
CA PRO A 190 -3.01 2.22 -14.96
C PRO A 190 -2.57 3.38 -14.07
N VAL A 191 -3.44 3.76 -13.15
CA VAL A 191 -3.20 4.91 -12.27
C VAL A 191 -2.37 4.50 -11.08
N LYS A 192 -1.27 5.20 -10.86
CA LYS A 192 -0.48 5.13 -9.63
C LYS A 192 -1.00 6.17 -8.64
N VAL A 193 -1.50 5.70 -7.51
CA VAL A 193 -2.01 6.53 -6.42
C VAL A 193 -0.94 6.70 -5.37
N LEU A 194 -0.77 7.94 -4.91
CA LEU A 194 0.08 8.32 -3.81
C LEU A 194 -0.78 8.68 -2.59
N ILE A 195 -0.46 8.11 -1.43
CA ILE A 195 -1.20 8.35 -0.20
C ILE A 195 -0.22 8.64 0.93
N VAL A 196 -0.29 9.84 1.51
CA VAL A 196 0.44 10.18 2.73
C VAL A 196 -0.37 9.70 3.92
N ALA A 197 0.17 8.77 4.69
CA ALA A 197 -0.59 8.10 5.73
C ALA A 197 0.25 7.72 6.95
N GLU A 198 -0.45 7.58 8.07
CA GLU A 198 0.04 6.94 9.29
C GLU A 198 -0.15 5.43 9.18
N VAL A 199 0.91 4.67 9.49
CA VAL A 199 0.83 3.20 9.53
C VAL A 199 0.05 2.76 10.77
N VAL A 200 -1.03 2.01 10.59
CA VAL A 200 -1.84 1.49 11.70
C VAL A 200 -1.38 0.08 12.06
N PHE A 201 -1.29 -0.79 11.07
CA PHE A 201 -0.92 -2.18 11.24
C PHE A 201 -0.13 -2.65 10.02
N MET A 202 0.75 -3.61 10.20
CA MET A 202 1.52 -4.17 9.08
C MET A 202 1.54 -5.68 9.09
N TRP A 203 1.58 -6.22 7.89
CA TRP A 203 1.56 -7.64 7.62
C TRP A 203 2.59 -7.97 6.54
N PHE A 204 3.88 -7.78 6.86
CA PHE A 204 5.00 -8.07 5.95
C PHE A 204 5.72 -9.37 6.30
N LEU A 205 5.95 -9.56 7.61
CA LEU A 205 6.68 -10.68 8.18
C LEU A 205 5.76 -11.43 9.15
N ASP A 206 6.00 -12.72 9.34
CA ASP A 206 5.37 -13.48 10.42
C ASP A 206 6.11 -13.29 11.77
N SER A 207 5.65 -13.98 12.81
CA SER A 207 6.27 -13.91 14.14
C SER A 207 7.69 -14.47 14.20
N ALA A 208 8.11 -15.27 13.21
CA ALA A 208 9.47 -15.76 13.07
C ALA A 208 10.35 -14.82 12.21
N GLY A 209 9.81 -13.70 11.75
CA GLY A 209 10.49 -12.76 10.86
C GLY A 209 10.56 -13.23 9.41
N LEU A 210 9.78 -14.24 9.02
CA LEU A 210 9.78 -14.77 7.66
C LEU A 210 8.78 -14.02 6.75
N PRO A 211 9.10 -13.85 5.46
CA PRO A 211 8.20 -13.23 4.49
C PRO A 211 6.87 -13.97 4.34
N GLN A 212 5.79 -13.20 4.19
CA GLN A 212 4.45 -13.75 3.96
C GLN A 212 4.06 -13.72 2.48
N LYS A 213 3.16 -14.65 2.08
CA LYS A 213 2.66 -14.73 0.69
C LYS A 213 1.96 -13.46 0.25
N GLN A 214 1.27 -12.82 1.17
CA GLN A 214 0.65 -11.52 1.00
C GLN A 214 1.33 -10.57 1.97
N SER A 215 1.85 -9.48 1.42
CA SER A 215 2.42 -8.39 2.19
C SER A 215 1.52 -7.19 2.13
N GLY A 216 1.31 -6.50 3.23
CA GLY A 216 0.45 -5.32 3.25
C GLY A 216 0.54 -4.52 4.52
N LEU A 217 -0.20 -3.42 4.53
CA LEU A 217 -0.41 -2.59 5.70
C LEU A 217 -1.83 -2.05 5.73
N ARG A 218 -2.30 -1.80 6.95
CA ARG A 218 -3.41 -0.91 7.25
C ARG A 218 -2.84 0.47 7.51
N PHE A 219 -3.47 1.48 6.95
CA PHE A 219 -3.01 2.86 7.10
C PHE A 219 -4.20 3.81 7.25
N ARG A 220 -3.92 4.97 7.84
CA ARG A 220 -4.87 6.08 7.97
C ARG A 220 -4.31 7.29 7.23
N PRO A 221 -4.91 7.74 6.12
CA PRO A 221 -4.49 8.97 5.45
C PRO A 221 -4.47 10.14 6.44
N LEU A 222 -3.50 11.04 6.28
CA LEU A 222 -3.37 12.18 7.20
C LEU A 222 -4.52 13.18 7.07
N LEU A 223 -5.15 13.24 5.90
CA LEU A 223 -6.28 14.11 5.62
C LEU A 223 -7.56 13.28 5.56
N THR A 224 -8.60 13.70 6.29
CA THR A 224 -9.92 13.06 6.23
C THR A 224 -10.46 13.02 4.80
N ALA A 225 -10.22 14.08 4.01
CA ALA A 225 -10.62 14.13 2.61
C ALA A 225 -9.93 13.06 1.73
N ASP A 226 -8.71 12.66 2.07
CA ASP A 226 -7.98 11.58 1.38
C ASP A 226 -8.52 10.20 1.81
N GLU A 227 -8.89 10.04 3.08
CA GLU A 227 -9.56 8.84 3.59
C GLU A 227 -10.93 8.65 2.93
N ASP A 228 -11.77 9.69 2.93
CA ASP A 228 -13.08 9.70 2.26
C ASP A 228 -12.92 9.36 0.78
N ARG A 229 -11.88 9.88 0.12
CA ARG A 229 -11.61 9.61 -1.29
C ARG A 229 -11.19 8.17 -1.55
N ALA A 230 -10.37 7.57 -0.69
CA ALA A 230 -10.03 6.14 -0.78
C ALA A 230 -11.27 5.26 -0.63
N VAL A 231 -12.10 5.55 0.36
CA VAL A 231 -13.38 4.85 0.62
C VAL A 231 -14.33 5.00 -0.56
N GLU A 232 -14.44 6.20 -1.13
CA GLU A 232 -15.23 6.46 -2.34
C GLU A 232 -14.74 5.63 -3.53
N ILE A 233 -13.42 5.54 -3.75
CA ILE A 233 -12.83 4.75 -4.83
C ILE A 233 -13.11 3.26 -4.65
N GLU A 234 -12.84 2.71 -3.47
CA GLU A 234 -13.08 1.29 -3.20
C GLU A 234 -14.56 0.93 -3.36
N SER A 235 -15.46 1.77 -2.86
CA SER A 235 -16.91 1.54 -2.97
C SER A 235 -17.44 1.66 -4.39
N THR A 236 -17.10 2.74 -5.10
CA THR A 236 -17.56 3.03 -6.48
C THR A 236 -17.10 1.97 -7.47
N PHE A 237 -15.87 1.48 -7.33
CA PHE A 237 -15.29 0.55 -8.29
C PHE A 237 -15.55 -0.93 -7.93
N SER A 238 -16.14 -1.22 -6.78
CA SER A 238 -16.55 -2.58 -6.39
C SER A 238 -17.93 -2.98 -6.92
N ARG A 239 -18.16 -4.28 -7.10
CA ARG A 239 -19.49 -4.86 -7.41
C ARG A 239 -19.83 -6.07 -6.52
N PRO A 240 -20.97 -6.07 -5.82
CA PRO A 240 -21.84 -4.91 -5.59
C PRO A 240 -21.06 -3.75 -4.97
N HIS A 241 -21.60 -2.53 -5.05
CA HIS A 241 -20.95 -1.39 -4.41
C HIS A 241 -20.67 -1.76 -2.97
N ALA A 242 -19.40 -1.72 -2.59
CA ALA A 242 -19.02 -2.10 -1.25
C ALA A 242 -19.59 -1.03 -0.32
N VAL A 243 -20.64 -1.38 0.43
CA VAL A 243 -20.98 -0.60 1.61
C VAL A 243 -19.80 -0.81 2.53
N HIS A 244 -18.98 0.24 2.71
CA HIS A 244 -17.85 0.16 3.62
C HIS A 244 -18.39 -0.26 4.98
N LEU A 245 -18.13 -1.50 5.33
CA LEU A 245 -18.13 -1.92 6.70
C LEU A 245 -16.89 -1.23 7.26
N LEU A 246 -17.06 0.02 7.72
CA LEU A 246 -16.16 0.61 8.71
C LEU A 246 -15.83 -0.52 9.66
N ALA A 247 -14.56 -0.90 9.68
CA ALA A 247 -14.14 -2.20 10.17
C ALA A 247 -14.81 -2.44 11.53
N ALA A 248 -15.49 -3.58 11.67
CA ALA A 248 -16.25 -3.90 12.88
C ALA A 248 -15.38 -3.93 14.14
N ASP A 249 -14.05 -3.94 13.97
CA ASP A 249 -13.02 -3.84 15.00
C ASP A 249 -12.79 -2.41 15.53
N GLY A 250 -13.42 -1.38 14.95
CA GLY A 250 -13.33 0.00 15.40
C GLY A 250 -12.00 0.71 15.10
N GLU A 251 -11.01 0.04 14.52
CA GLU A 251 -9.66 0.61 14.34
C GLU A 251 -9.52 1.50 13.09
N GLY A 252 -10.55 1.59 12.24
CA GLY A 252 -10.59 2.46 11.06
C GLY A 252 -9.46 2.23 10.04
N GLY A 253 -9.43 2.95 8.92
CA GLY A 253 -8.32 2.89 7.96
C GLY A 253 -8.49 1.92 6.78
N ILE A 254 -7.57 2.07 5.84
CA ILE A 254 -7.60 1.45 4.51
C ILE A 254 -6.50 0.39 4.42
N TRP A 255 -6.77 -0.68 3.70
CA TRP A 255 -5.81 -1.76 3.48
C TRP A 255 -5.11 -1.57 2.14
N SER A 256 -3.79 -1.73 2.11
CA SER A 256 -3.04 -1.94 0.87
C SER A 256 -2.19 -3.17 0.99
N SER A 257 -2.23 -4.04 -0.03
CA SER A 257 -1.44 -5.27 -0.02
C SER A 257 -1.07 -5.76 -1.41
N LYS A 258 -0.09 -6.64 -1.47
CA LYS A 258 0.43 -7.27 -2.67
C LYS A 258 0.73 -8.74 -2.41
N TRP A 259 0.37 -9.58 -3.37
CA TRP A 259 0.83 -10.96 -3.40
C TRP A 259 2.28 -11.02 -3.85
N LEU A 260 3.15 -11.56 -3.02
CA LEU A 260 4.58 -11.73 -3.31
C LEU A 260 4.88 -13.06 -4.00
N ALA A 261 4.00 -14.04 -3.84
CA ALA A 261 4.13 -15.35 -4.43
C ALA A 261 2.76 -15.98 -4.69
N PRO A 262 2.65 -16.89 -5.69
CA PRO A 262 1.46 -17.71 -5.87
C PRO A 262 1.06 -18.47 -4.60
N MET A 263 -0.23 -18.77 -4.44
CA MET A 263 -0.78 -19.41 -3.23
C MET A 263 -0.10 -20.74 -2.86
N ARG A 264 0.43 -21.48 -3.84
CA ARG A 264 1.08 -22.78 -3.63
C ARG A 264 2.60 -22.72 -3.40
N THR A 265 3.18 -21.53 -3.40
CA THR A 265 4.63 -21.36 -3.21
C THR A 265 5.03 -21.76 -1.79
N PRO A 266 6.07 -22.59 -1.60
CA PRO A 266 6.66 -22.88 -0.30
C PRO A 266 7.16 -21.62 0.40
N ALA A 267 7.09 -21.57 1.74
CA ALA A 267 7.44 -20.38 2.51
C ALA A 267 8.89 -19.90 2.26
N HIS A 268 9.84 -20.81 2.11
CA HIS A 268 11.26 -20.51 1.90
C HIS A 268 11.57 -19.92 0.51
N GLU A 269 10.64 -19.98 -0.45
CA GLU A 269 10.80 -19.39 -1.78
C GLU A 269 10.21 -17.97 -1.85
N ILE A 270 9.47 -17.55 -0.82
CA ILE A 270 8.84 -16.23 -0.77
C ILE A 270 9.91 -15.19 -0.48
N ARG A 271 10.09 -14.25 -1.42
CA ARG A 271 10.98 -13.10 -1.21
C ARG A 271 10.26 -12.04 -0.39
N PRO A 272 10.95 -11.33 0.54
CA PRO A 272 10.37 -10.22 1.28
C PRO A 272 9.95 -9.08 0.34
N PHE A 273 8.97 -8.29 0.77
CA PHE A 273 8.66 -7.03 0.13
C PHE A 273 9.85 -6.07 0.31
N ASN A 274 10.46 -5.65 -0.80
CA ASN A 274 11.72 -4.89 -0.80
C ASN A 274 11.60 -3.49 -1.41
N ALA A 275 10.40 -3.06 -1.82
CA ALA A 275 10.17 -1.73 -2.35
C ALA A 275 9.89 -0.72 -1.23
N VAL A 276 10.83 -0.63 -0.28
CA VAL A 276 10.78 0.26 0.89
C VAL A 276 11.96 1.21 0.81
N TYR A 277 11.69 2.52 0.90
CA TYR A 277 12.67 3.57 0.65
C TYR A 277 12.70 4.58 1.79
N ASP A 278 13.86 5.20 2.00
CA ASP A 278 14.02 6.31 2.93
C ASP A 278 13.71 7.64 2.23
N ALA A 279 12.61 8.27 2.63
CA ALA A 279 12.21 9.61 2.20
C ALA A 279 12.21 10.63 3.35
N ARG A 280 12.95 10.36 4.44
CA ARG A 280 12.98 11.25 5.62
C ARG A 280 13.57 12.61 5.32
N THR A 281 14.50 12.70 4.38
CA THR A 281 15.13 13.96 3.97
C THR A 281 14.45 14.57 2.74
N SER A 282 14.28 13.78 1.68
CA SER A 282 13.67 14.21 0.42
C SER A 282 12.98 13.02 -0.26
N PHE A 283 11.97 13.31 -1.09
CA PHE A 283 11.31 12.32 -1.92
C PHE A 283 11.74 12.53 -3.38
N THR A 284 12.46 11.56 -3.93
CA THR A 284 13.05 11.63 -5.27
C THR A 284 12.77 10.35 -6.06
N ALA A 285 13.38 10.23 -7.25
CA ALA A 285 13.43 8.98 -7.99
C ALA A 285 13.83 7.79 -7.09
N LYS A 286 13.17 6.64 -7.23
CA LYS A 286 13.39 5.46 -6.37
C LYS A 286 14.83 4.96 -6.42
N ALA A 287 15.45 5.00 -7.60
CA ALA A 287 16.84 4.62 -7.79
C ALA A 287 17.83 5.47 -6.96
N ASN A 288 17.44 6.69 -6.60
CA ASN A 288 18.28 7.62 -5.84
C ASN A 288 17.94 7.63 -4.35
N MET A 289 16.91 6.91 -3.91
CA MET A 289 16.54 6.83 -2.50
C MET A 289 17.17 5.59 -1.86
N PRO A 290 17.74 5.71 -0.65
CA PRO A 290 18.23 4.55 0.08
C PRO A 290 17.11 3.53 0.29
N ALA A 291 17.39 2.25 -0.02
CA ALA A 291 16.49 1.17 0.31
C ALA A 291 16.52 0.90 1.82
N LEU A 292 15.36 0.58 2.39
CA LEU A 292 15.20 0.19 3.80
C LEU A 292 14.73 -1.27 3.87
N ASP A 293 15.02 -1.91 5.01
CA ASP A 293 14.35 -3.15 5.36
C ASP A 293 12.89 -2.85 5.73
N VAL A 294 11.97 -3.71 5.32
CA VAL A 294 10.56 -3.61 5.69
C VAL A 294 10.36 -3.72 7.21
N ALA A 295 11.23 -4.46 7.90
CA ALA A 295 11.24 -4.56 9.37
C ALA A 295 11.52 -3.21 10.05
N THR A 296 12.03 -2.22 9.33
CA THR A 296 12.21 -0.88 9.90
C THR A 296 10.88 -0.17 10.08
N ILE A 297 9.88 -0.39 9.23
CA ILE A 297 8.59 0.31 9.31
C ILE A 297 7.88 -0.12 10.59
N MET A 298 7.38 0.84 11.37
CA MET A 298 6.67 0.59 12.63
C MET A 298 5.27 1.22 12.62
N PRO A 299 4.34 0.75 13.48
CA PRO A 299 3.07 1.45 13.69
C PRO A 299 3.31 2.92 14.09
N ASN A 300 2.41 3.79 13.64
CA ASN A 300 2.44 5.25 13.72
C ASN A 300 3.53 5.97 12.90
N ASP A 301 4.37 5.23 12.15
CA ASP A 301 5.26 5.88 11.18
C ASP A 301 4.43 6.63 10.13
N ILE A 302 4.97 7.76 9.66
CA ILE A 302 4.38 8.48 8.52
C ILE A 302 5.10 8.03 7.26
N VAL A 303 4.32 7.49 6.35
CA VAL A 303 4.79 6.91 5.08
C VAL A 303 4.06 7.54 3.90
N LEU A 304 4.75 7.59 2.77
CA LEU A 304 4.14 7.79 1.47
C LEU A 304 3.97 6.42 0.80
N ILE A 305 2.72 6.04 0.59
CA ILE A 305 2.32 4.77 -0.01
C ILE A 305 2.12 4.99 -1.51
N GLU A 306 2.75 4.16 -2.33
CA GLU A 306 2.43 4.05 -3.75
C GLU A 306 1.62 2.80 -3.99
N ALA A 307 0.46 2.94 -4.62
CA ALA A 307 -0.41 1.82 -4.93
C ALA A 307 -0.96 1.92 -6.36
N LEU A 308 -1.34 0.78 -6.93
CA LEU A 308 -2.29 0.73 -8.04
C LEU A 308 -3.66 0.39 -7.47
N ILE A 309 -4.73 0.81 -8.14
CA ILE A 309 -6.08 0.34 -7.80
C ILE A 309 -6.40 -0.81 -8.74
N HIS A 310 -6.59 -2.00 -8.19
CA HIS A 310 -6.97 -3.18 -8.95
C HIS A 310 -8.29 -3.74 -8.42
N HIS A 311 -8.94 -4.60 -9.18
CA HIS A 311 -10.02 -5.43 -8.66
C HIS A 311 -9.68 -6.92 -8.60
N TYR A 312 -10.33 -7.61 -7.67
CA TYR A 312 -10.27 -9.06 -7.58
C TYR A 312 -11.68 -9.63 -7.41
N PRO A 313 -11.94 -10.84 -7.95
CA PRO A 313 -13.24 -11.47 -7.85
C PRO A 313 -13.53 -11.85 -6.40
N THR A 314 -14.74 -11.57 -5.94
CA THR A 314 -15.24 -11.97 -4.63
C THR A 314 -16.28 -13.07 -4.78
N ARG A 315 -16.46 -13.89 -3.73
CA ARG A 315 -17.60 -14.80 -3.70
C ARG A 315 -18.87 -13.98 -3.49
N ALA A 316 -19.88 -14.27 -4.29
CA ALA A 316 -21.22 -13.75 -4.03
C ALA A 316 -21.68 -14.23 -2.64
N GLU A 317 -22.33 -13.35 -1.89
CA GLU A 317 -22.87 -13.66 -0.59
C GLU A 317 -23.87 -14.82 -0.70
N GLY A 318 -23.64 -15.90 0.06
CA GLY A 318 -24.46 -17.13 0.01
C GLY A 318 -23.97 -18.22 -0.95
N ASP A 319 -22.99 -17.95 -1.82
CA ASP A 319 -22.44 -18.99 -2.70
C ASP A 319 -21.39 -19.83 -1.95
N LYS A 320 -21.84 -20.98 -1.42
CA LYS A 320 -20.95 -22.00 -0.83
C LYS A 320 -20.23 -22.84 -1.90
N GLY A 321 -20.44 -22.54 -3.19
CA GLY A 321 -19.90 -23.24 -4.35
C GLY A 321 -18.40 -23.06 -4.57
N LYS A 322 -17.76 -24.07 -5.17
CA LYS A 322 -16.30 -24.23 -5.29
C LYS A 322 -15.61 -23.44 -6.42
N SER A 323 -16.27 -22.55 -7.16
CA SER A 323 -15.60 -21.81 -8.25
C SER A 323 -15.97 -20.33 -8.33
N PHE A 324 -14.96 -19.48 -8.12
CA PHE A 324 -15.01 -18.03 -8.35
C PHE A 324 -15.27 -17.63 -9.80
N ARG A 325 -15.08 -18.56 -10.75
CA ARG A 325 -15.32 -18.32 -12.16
C ARG A 325 -16.67 -18.92 -12.53
N ALA A 326 -17.69 -18.07 -12.64
CA ALA A 326 -18.88 -18.43 -13.41
C ALA A 326 -18.41 -18.90 -14.79
N ARG A 327 -19.05 -19.95 -15.34
CA ARG A 327 -18.75 -20.44 -16.69
C ARG A 327 -18.76 -19.26 -17.67
N GLY A 328 -17.59 -18.88 -18.21
CA GLY A 328 -17.48 -17.79 -19.19
C GLY A 328 -16.60 -16.59 -18.83
N ASN A 329 -15.67 -16.69 -17.85
CA ASN A 329 -14.72 -15.62 -17.49
C ASN A 329 -15.34 -14.27 -17.05
N HIS A 330 -16.65 -14.21 -16.84
CA HIS A 330 -17.30 -13.00 -16.37
C HIS A 330 -17.36 -13.00 -14.85
N TRP A 331 -16.77 -11.99 -14.21
CA TRP A 331 -16.93 -11.77 -12.78
C TRP A 331 -18.30 -11.14 -12.54
N THR A 332 -19.11 -11.74 -11.67
CA THR A 332 -20.39 -11.16 -11.25
C THR A 332 -20.23 -10.26 -10.03
N SER A 333 -19.22 -10.53 -9.22
CA SER A 333 -18.84 -9.73 -8.05
C SER A 333 -17.33 -9.59 -7.94
N TRP A 334 -16.88 -8.39 -7.62
CA TRP A 334 -15.47 -8.05 -7.40
C TRP A 334 -15.34 -6.91 -6.40
N ARG A 335 -14.15 -6.76 -5.82
CA ARG A 335 -13.81 -5.61 -4.98
C ARG A 335 -12.61 -4.90 -5.56
N ALA A 336 -12.68 -3.57 -5.58
CA ALA A 336 -11.52 -2.73 -5.79
C ALA A 336 -10.65 -2.72 -4.53
N HIS A 337 -9.34 -2.62 -4.71
CA HIS A 337 -8.35 -2.70 -3.64
C HIS A 337 -7.03 -2.02 -4.06
N PHE A 338 -6.33 -1.44 -3.08
CA PHE A 338 -5.03 -0.82 -3.29
C PHE A 338 -3.92 -1.87 -3.31
N GLU A 339 -3.40 -2.18 -4.49
CA GLU A 339 -2.22 -3.03 -4.64
C GLU A 339 -0.96 -2.26 -4.24
N LEU A 340 -0.29 -2.72 -3.19
CA LEU A 340 0.91 -2.07 -2.68
C LEU A 340 2.07 -2.16 -3.67
N ARG A 341 2.62 -1.03 -4.12
CA ARG A 341 3.78 -0.98 -5.03
C ARG A 341 5.07 -0.54 -4.35
N ALA A 342 5.01 0.49 -3.52
CA ALA A 342 6.18 0.97 -2.78
C ALA A 342 5.77 1.68 -1.49
N LEU A 343 6.69 1.72 -0.54
CA LEU A 343 6.60 2.51 0.69
C LEU A 343 7.80 3.44 0.78
N SER A 344 7.57 4.70 1.11
CA SER A 344 8.66 5.64 1.38
C SER A 344 8.46 6.21 2.77
N LEU A 345 9.38 5.91 3.70
CA LEU A 345 9.33 6.39 5.07
C LEU A 345 9.61 7.89 5.10
N VAL A 346 8.63 8.69 5.54
CA VAL A 346 8.77 10.16 5.61
C VAL A 346 9.17 10.61 7.01
N MET A 347 8.63 9.97 8.03
CA MET A 347 8.97 10.28 9.42
C MET A 347 8.75 9.05 10.30
N LYS A 348 9.69 8.82 11.23
CA LYS A 348 9.49 7.84 12.29
C LYS A 348 8.50 8.36 13.32
N ALA A 349 7.63 7.50 13.81
CA ALA A 349 6.90 7.78 15.02
C ALA A 349 7.89 8.12 16.15
N PRO A 350 7.61 9.12 17.00
CA PRO A 350 8.28 9.21 18.28
C PRO A 350 8.13 7.87 19.00
N PRO A 351 9.14 7.43 19.79
CA PRO A 351 8.96 6.26 20.63
C PRO A 351 7.71 6.50 21.46
N MET A 352 6.74 5.57 21.38
CA MET A 352 5.59 5.59 22.28
C MET A 352 6.18 5.66 23.67
N GLN A 353 5.96 6.78 24.35
CA GLN A 353 6.06 6.77 25.80
C GLN A 353 4.94 5.82 26.20
N LEU A 354 5.30 4.59 26.54
CA LEU A 354 4.41 3.69 27.25
C LEU A 354 4.00 4.52 28.46
N VAL A 355 2.79 5.06 28.41
CA VAL A 355 2.17 5.62 29.59
C VAL A 355 2.06 4.39 30.46
N GLU A 356 3.00 4.24 31.41
CA GLU A 356 2.86 3.25 32.46
C GLU A 356 1.47 3.56 33.03
N GLU A 357 0.51 2.68 32.76
CA GLU A 357 -0.76 2.73 33.45
C GLU A 357 -0.38 2.60 34.91
N VAL A 358 -0.30 3.74 35.59
CA VAL A 358 -0.18 3.79 37.03
C VAL A 358 -1.47 3.12 37.47
N GLU A 359 -1.39 1.84 37.83
CA GLU A 359 -2.47 1.14 38.51
C GLU A 359 -2.85 2.05 39.67
N GLU A 360 -3.96 2.78 39.52
CA GLU A 360 -4.49 3.63 40.57
C GLU A 360 -4.78 2.72 41.74
N GLY A 361 -3.81 2.68 42.66
CA GLY A 361 -3.86 1.90 43.87
C GLY A 361 -5.15 2.22 44.60
N GLU A 362 -5.92 1.16 44.83
CA GLU A 362 -7.06 1.04 45.71
C GLU A 362 -6.94 1.99 46.92
N ILE A 363 -7.71 3.08 46.91
CA ILE A 363 -7.88 3.93 48.09
C ILE A 363 -8.72 3.13 49.10
N ILE A 364 -8.04 2.42 49.99
CA ILE A 364 -8.67 1.81 51.17
C ILE A 364 -8.98 2.97 52.15
N ILE A 365 -10.27 3.24 52.36
CA ILE A 365 -10.79 4.26 53.31
C ILE A 365 -10.88 3.67 54.71
#